data_AF-A0A3S4HL91-F1
#
_entry.id   AF-A0A3S4HL91-F1
#
_cell.length_a   1.000
_cell.length_b   1.000
_cell.length_c   1.000
_cell.angle_alpha   90.00
_cell.angle_beta   90.00
_cell.angle_gamma   90.00
#
_symmetry.space_group_name_H-M   'P 1'
#
loop_
_entity.id
_entity.type
_entity.pdbx_description
1 polymer ?
#
loop_
_entity_poly.entity_id
_entity_poly.type
_entity_poly.pdbx_seq_one_letter_code
_entity_poly.pdbx_strand_id
1 'polypeptide(L)'
;MLRRDDDALAVVFRGEDKIEQKLSWHELNQLVSRLQQAMRAAGIQPGDRVAGFMPNMPATLAAMLAASSLGAVWTSGSPDFGTDGALDRFGQTEPRILFCPDGYWYNGKAVTSAPR
;
A
#
# COMPACT_ATOMS: atom_id res chain seq x y z
N MET A 1 1.24 -1.20 17.09
CA MET A 1 0.78 0.15 16.66
C MET A 1 2.00 1.04 16.51
N LEU A 2 1.96 2.10 15.67
CA LEU A 2 3.10 3.01 15.59
C LEU A 2 3.29 3.71 16.94
N ARG A 3 4.52 4.07 17.27
CA ARG A 3 4.83 4.61 18.61
C ARG A 3 4.26 6.01 18.86
N ARG A 4 4.07 6.79 17.81
CA ARG A 4 3.56 8.17 17.87
C ARG A 4 2.12 8.20 17.43
N ASP A 5 1.26 8.88 18.19
CA ASP A 5 -0.19 8.96 17.99
C ASP A 5 -0.72 10.34 18.40
N ASP A 6 -0.26 11.38 17.70
CA ASP A 6 -0.65 12.77 17.93
C ASP A 6 -1.14 13.43 16.62
N ASP A 7 -1.63 14.66 16.73
CA ASP A 7 -2.16 15.42 15.58
C ASP A 7 -1.07 16.07 14.72
N ALA A 8 0.21 15.83 15.02
CA ALA A 8 1.29 16.36 14.20
C ALA A 8 1.36 15.63 12.85
N LEU A 9 1.79 16.33 11.81
CA LEU A 9 1.88 15.75 10.47
C LEU A 9 2.88 14.59 10.41
N ALA A 10 2.43 13.45 9.90
CA ALA A 10 3.21 12.26 9.58
C ALA A 10 3.49 12.14 8.09
N VAL A 11 2.48 12.44 7.25
CA VAL A 11 2.55 12.32 5.80
C VAL A 11 2.07 13.61 5.15
N VAL A 12 2.85 14.11 4.20
CA VAL A 12 2.43 15.14 3.24
C VAL A 12 2.58 14.53 1.86
N PHE A 13 1.46 14.30 1.20
CA PHE A 13 1.39 13.65 -0.10
C PHE A 13 0.95 14.64 -1.19
N ARG A 14 1.59 14.53 -2.34
CA ARG A 14 1.24 15.23 -3.58
C ARG A 14 1.27 14.23 -4.74
N GLY A 15 0.10 13.99 -5.32
CA GLY A 15 -0.07 13.32 -6.60
C GLY A 15 -0.15 14.38 -7.70
N GLU A 16 1.02 14.81 -8.18
CA GLU A 16 1.17 15.89 -9.17
C GLU A 16 0.39 17.15 -8.76
N ASP A 17 -0.33 17.77 -9.70
CA ASP A 17 -1.28 18.87 -9.50
C ASP A 17 -2.72 18.38 -9.30
N LYS A 18 -2.93 17.08 -9.11
CA LYS A 18 -4.25 16.42 -9.14
C LYS A 18 -4.80 16.13 -7.75
N ILE A 19 -3.95 15.66 -6.84
CA ILE A 19 -4.35 15.26 -5.49
C ILE A 19 -3.32 15.73 -4.48
N GLU A 20 -3.77 16.33 -3.39
CA GLU A 20 -2.96 16.55 -2.19
C GLU A 20 -3.64 15.89 -0.99
N GLN A 21 -2.85 15.30 -0.11
CA GLN A 21 -3.35 14.74 1.14
C GLN A 21 -2.33 14.96 2.26
N LYS A 22 -2.82 15.26 3.45
CA LYS A 22 -2.00 15.29 4.67
C LYS A 22 -2.60 14.30 5.65
N LEU A 23 -1.74 13.57 6.35
CA LEU A 23 -2.14 12.70 7.46
C LEU A 23 -1.34 13.08 8.69
N SER A 24 -2.03 13.28 9.79
CA SER A 24 -1.45 13.26 11.13
C SER A 24 -0.93 11.87 11.49
N TRP A 25 -0.13 11.77 12.56
CA TRP A 25 0.25 10.48 13.14
C TRP A 25 -0.98 9.70 13.59
N HIS A 26 -1.97 10.38 14.17
CA HIS A 26 -3.23 9.76 14.55
C HIS A 26 -3.97 9.13 13.36
N GLU A 27 -4.15 9.87 12.27
CA GLU A 27 -4.85 9.37 11.08
C GLU A 27 -4.09 8.22 10.40
N LEU A 28 -2.75 8.31 10.34
CA LEU A 28 -1.91 7.22 9.83
C LEU A 28 -2.06 5.97 10.69
N ASN A 29 -2.05 6.10 12.02
CA ASN A 29 -2.28 4.98 12.94
C ASN A 29 -3.63 4.32 12.73
N GLN A 30 -4.69 5.12 12.59
CA GLN A 30 -6.03 4.60 12.33
C GLN A 30 -6.07 3.83 11.00
N LEU A 31 -5.45 4.37 9.95
CA LEU A 31 -5.38 3.68 8.65
C LEU A 31 -4.59 2.36 8.74
N VAL A 32 -3.42 2.38 9.39
CA VAL A 32 -2.60 1.18 9.62
C VAL A 32 -3.36 0.15 10.45
N SER A 33 -4.06 0.58 11.51
CA SER A 33 -4.85 -0.30 12.39
C SER A 33 -5.97 -1.02 11.63
N ARG A 34 -6.71 -0.29 10.79
CA ARG A 34 -7.78 -0.89 9.96
C ARG A 34 -7.23 -1.93 8.99
N LEU A 35 -6.13 -1.62 8.32
CA LEU A 35 -5.46 -2.56 7.40
C LEU A 35 -4.92 -3.78 8.14
N GLN A 36 -4.34 -3.59 9.33
CA GLN A 36 -3.88 -4.68 10.19
C GLN A 36 -5.01 -5.64 10.53
N GLN A 37 -6.17 -5.11 10.95
CA GLN A 37 -7.33 -5.90 11.30
C GLN A 37 -7.88 -6.67 10.09
N ALA A 38 -7.95 -6.01 8.92
CA ALA A 38 -8.37 -6.66 7.67
C ALA A 38 -7.42 -7.79 7.27
N MET A 39 -6.10 -7.57 7.34
CA MET A 39 -5.10 -8.61 7.04
C MET A 39 -5.18 -9.80 8.02
N ARG A 40 -5.37 -9.53 9.32
CA ARG A 40 -5.59 -10.60 10.31
C ARG A 40 -6.87 -11.39 10.03
N ALA A 41 -7.96 -10.71 9.68
CA ALA A 41 -9.22 -11.35 9.30
C ALA A 41 -9.09 -12.18 8.03
N ALA A 42 -8.24 -11.76 7.09
CA ALA A 42 -7.86 -12.53 5.90
C ALA A 42 -6.86 -13.67 6.19
N GLY A 43 -6.45 -13.87 7.45
CA GLY A 43 -5.64 -15.00 7.89
C GLY A 43 -4.12 -14.82 7.77
N ILE A 44 -3.63 -13.59 7.55
CA ILE A 44 -2.19 -13.32 7.48
C ILE A 44 -1.47 -13.74 8.76
N GLN A 45 -0.40 -14.52 8.60
CA GLN A 45 0.51 -14.95 9.65
C GLN A 45 1.90 -14.32 9.48
N PRO A 46 2.72 -14.28 10.54
CA PRO A 46 4.14 -13.93 10.41
C PRO A 46 4.83 -14.79 9.33
N GLY A 47 5.60 -14.15 8.46
CA GLY A 47 6.28 -14.79 7.32
C GLY A 47 5.44 -14.89 6.03
N ASP A 48 4.12 -14.65 6.08
CA ASP A 48 3.31 -14.53 4.86
C ASP A 48 3.76 -13.32 4.04
N ARG A 49 3.68 -13.43 2.71
CA ARG A 49 4.01 -12.32 1.80
C ARG A 49 2.76 -11.51 1.51
N VAL A 50 2.88 -10.19 1.62
CA VAL A 50 1.87 -9.21 1.22
C VAL A 50 2.48 -8.35 0.13
N ALA A 51 1.85 -8.34 -1.04
CA ALA A 51 2.33 -7.62 -2.21
C ALA A 51 1.58 -6.30 -2.41
N GLY A 52 2.30 -5.27 -2.85
CA GLY A 52 1.73 -4.02 -3.36
C GLY A 52 2.12 -3.79 -4.82
N PHE A 53 1.14 -3.85 -5.72
CA PHE A 53 1.24 -3.32 -7.08
C PHE A 53 0.62 -1.92 -7.09
N MET A 54 1.30 -0.99 -6.41
CA MET A 54 0.73 0.30 -6.01
C MET A 54 1.67 1.45 -6.37
N PRO A 55 1.14 2.64 -6.70
CA PRO A 55 1.95 3.86 -6.83
C PRO A 55 2.45 4.33 -5.45
N ASN A 56 3.28 5.38 -5.44
CA ASN A 56 3.67 6.06 -4.22
C ASN A 56 2.51 6.90 -3.67
N MET A 57 1.68 6.33 -2.79
CA MET A 57 0.53 6.98 -2.17
C MET A 57 0.42 6.62 -0.68
N PRO A 58 -0.30 7.41 0.14
CA PRO A 58 -0.43 7.15 1.58
C PRO A 58 -0.96 5.75 1.93
N ALA A 59 -1.85 5.20 1.09
CA ALA A 59 -2.36 3.84 1.26
C ALA A 59 -1.26 2.77 1.13
N THR A 60 -0.30 2.96 0.22
CA THR A 60 0.84 2.06 0.03
C THR A 60 1.72 2.02 1.28
N LEU A 61 2.03 3.19 1.84
CA LEU A 61 2.77 3.31 3.10
C LEU A 61 2.01 2.59 4.23
N ALA A 62 0.71 2.84 4.38
CA ALA A 62 -0.06 2.25 5.45
C ALA A 62 -0.20 0.73 5.32
N ALA A 63 -0.34 0.20 4.10
CA ALA A 63 -0.37 -1.23 3.83
C ALA A 63 0.95 -1.91 4.19
N MET A 64 2.08 -1.31 3.80
CA MET A 64 3.41 -1.79 4.18
C MET A 64 3.58 -1.82 5.71
N LEU A 65 3.25 -0.72 6.40
CA LEU A 65 3.35 -0.64 7.86
C LEU A 65 2.44 -1.67 8.55
N ALA A 66 1.24 -1.88 8.04
CA ALA A 66 0.32 -2.88 8.55
C ALA A 66 0.87 -4.31 8.38
N ALA A 67 1.36 -4.66 7.20
CA ALA A 67 1.96 -5.96 6.94
C ALA A 67 3.19 -6.21 7.83
N SER A 68 4.15 -5.28 7.85
CA SER A 68 5.37 -5.42 8.65
C SER A 68 5.08 -5.54 10.15
N SER A 69 4.07 -4.82 10.65
CA SER A 69 3.68 -4.89 12.07
C SER A 69 2.96 -6.19 12.46
N LEU A 70 2.53 -7.00 11.50
CA LEU A 70 2.04 -8.37 11.72
C LEU A 70 3.16 -9.42 11.63
N GLY A 71 4.40 -9.01 11.34
CA GLY A 71 5.49 -9.93 11.02
C GLY A 71 5.39 -10.53 9.62
N ALA A 72 4.50 -10.03 8.76
CA ALA A 72 4.44 -10.39 7.36
C ALA A 72 5.57 -9.71 6.56
N VAL A 73 5.93 -10.29 5.42
CA VAL A 73 6.96 -9.76 4.53
C VAL A 73 6.29 -8.93 3.45
N TRP A 74 6.64 -7.65 3.38
CA TRP A 74 6.17 -6.75 2.33
C TRP A 74 7.02 -6.89 1.07
N THR A 75 6.38 -7.00 -0.09
CA THR A 75 7.01 -6.92 -1.41
C THR A 75 6.24 -5.94 -2.29
N SER A 76 6.91 -5.23 -3.20
CA SER A 76 6.23 -4.23 -4.02
C SER A 76 6.80 -4.11 -5.42
N GLY A 77 5.94 -3.73 -6.37
CA GLY A 77 6.30 -3.38 -7.74
C GLY A 77 5.51 -2.17 -8.19
N SER A 78 6.14 -1.28 -8.98
CA SER A 78 5.43 -0.14 -9.57
C SER A 78 4.34 -0.65 -10.52
N PRO A 79 3.15 -0.01 -10.56
CA PRO A 79 2.14 -0.32 -11.56
C PRO A 79 2.65 -0.16 -13.01
N ASP A 80 3.77 0.54 -13.21
CA ASP A 80 4.38 0.75 -14.53
C ASP A 80 5.07 -0.49 -15.11
N PHE A 81 5.25 -1.57 -14.32
CA PHE A 81 5.87 -2.81 -14.82
C PHE A 81 4.98 -3.62 -15.77
N GLY A 82 3.71 -3.25 -15.91
CA GLY A 82 2.74 -4.05 -16.64
C GLY A 82 2.46 -5.40 -15.97
N THR A 83 1.55 -6.17 -16.56
CA THR A 83 1.11 -7.46 -16.00
C THR A 83 2.22 -8.49 -15.97
N ASP A 84 3.02 -8.59 -17.03
CA ASP A 84 4.07 -9.60 -17.16
C ASP A 84 5.19 -9.37 -16.14
N GLY A 85 5.61 -8.11 -15.98
CA GLY A 85 6.62 -7.74 -14.98
C GLY A 85 6.13 -7.89 -13.53
N ALA A 86 4.82 -7.78 -13.30
CA ALA A 86 4.20 -8.08 -12.01
C ALA A 86 4.15 -9.59 -11.75
N LEU A 87 3.76 -10.39 -12.75
CA LEU A 87 3.70 -11.85 -12.65
C LEU A 87 5.08 -12.46 -12.40
N ASP A 88 6.11 -12.01 -13.12
CA ASP A 88 7.48 -12.51 -12.94
C ASP A 88 7.99 -12.26 -11.51
N ARG A 89 7.71 -11.09 -10.94
CA ARG A 89 8.12 -10.74 -9.57
C ARG A 89 7.29 -11.42 -8.50
N PHE A 90 5.96 -11.32 -8.61
CA PHE A 90 5.07 -11.81 -7.55
C PHE A 90 4.86 -13.32 -7.62
N GLY A 91 5.03 -13.94 -8.80
CA GLY A 91 5.05 -15.40 -8.95
C GLY A 91 6.15 -16.06 -8.13
N GLN A 92 7.30 -15.42 -7.97
CA GLN A 92 8.40 -15.93 -7.13
C GLN A 92 8.14 -15.83 -5.63
N THR A 93 7.28 -14.89 -5.22
CA THR A 93 7.01 -14.62 -3.79
C THR A 93 5.69 -15.20 -3.32
N GLU A 94 4.81 -15.63 -4.22
CA GLU A 94 3.50 -16.22 -3.94
C GLU A 94 2.77 -15.48 -2.80
N PRO A 95 2.41 -14.19 -3.00
CA PRO A 95 1.79 -13.39 -1.96
C PRO A 95 0.38 -13.88 -1.63
N ARG A 96 0.04 -13.82 -0.34
CA ARG A 96 -1.29 -14.17 0.18
C ARG A 96 -2.32 -13.07 -0.08
N ILE A 97 -1.86 -11.82 -0.13
CA ILE A 97 -2.66 -10.64 -0.43
C ILE A 97 -1.90 -9.78 -1.44
N LEU A 98 -2.62 -9.25 -2.43
CA LEU A 98 -2.14 -8.24 -3.36
C LEU A 98 -2.98 -6.96 -3.20
N PHE A 99 -2.32 -5.84 -2.93
CA PHE A 99 -2.91 -4.50 -3.02
C PHE A 99 -2.68 -3.95 -4.43
N CYS A 100 -3.74 -3.44 -5.04
CA CYS A 100 -3.73 -2.78 -6.34
C CYS A 100 -4.68 -1.57 -6.26
N PRO A 101 -4.30 -0.38 -6.78
CA PRO A 101 -5.22 0.74 -6.84
C PRO A 101 -6.26 0.49 -7.94
N ASP A 102 -7.32 1.28 -7.96
CA ASP A 102 -8.22 1.40 -9.10
C ASP A 102 -7.61 2.24 -10.23
N GLY A 103 -6.74 3.19 -9.89
CA GLY A 103 -5.95 3.96 -10.83
C GLY A 103 -4.99 4.94 -10.15
N TYR A 104 -4.26 5.69 -10.97
CA TYR A 104 -3.29 6.69 -10.51
C TYR A 104 -3.06 7.77 -11.56
N TRP A 105 -2.44 8.88 -11.15
CA TRP A 105 -2.04 9.96 -12.05
C TRP A 105 -0.56 9.83 -12.41
N TYR A 106 -0.25 9.98 -13.70
CA TYR A 106 1.11 10.02 -14.20
C TYR A 106 1.22 10.93 -15.42
N ASN A 107 2.15 11.87 -15.36
CA ASN A 107 2.41 12.88 -16.38
C ASN A 107 1.12 13.62 -16.82
N GLY A 108 0.31 14.02 -15.84
CA GLY A 108 -0.96 14.73 -16.03
C GLY A 108 -2.12 13.86 -16.55
N LYS A 109 -1.91 12.55 -16.73
CA LYS A 109 -2.92 11.62 -17.27
C LYS A 109 -3.42 10.66 -16.20
N ALA A 110 -4.73 10.39 -16.21
CA ALA A 110 -5.31 9.33 -15.41
C ALA A 110 -4.98 7.97 -16.05
N VAL A 111 -4.41 7.08 -15.25
CA VAL A 111 -4.12 5.69 -15.59
C VAL A 111 -5.09 4.81 -14.81
N THR A 112 -5.80 3.93 -15.51
CA THR A 112 -6.67 2.92 -14.86
C THR A 112 -5.89 1.63 -14.65
N SER A 113 -6.07 1.01 -13.49
CA SER A 113 -5.49 -0.28 -13.13
C SER A 113 -6.46 -1.44 -13.33
N ALA A 114 -7.73 -1.15 -13.66
CA ALA A 114 -8.68 -2.19 -14.04
C ALA A 114 -8.22 -2.91 -15.33
N PRO A 115 -8.40 -4.25 -15.42
CA PRO A 115 -8.14 -4.95 -16.66
C PRO A 115 -9.01 -4.37 -17.79
N ARG A 116 -8.39 -4.10 -18.93
CA ARG A 116 -9.11 -3.76 -20.17
C ARG A 116 -9.79 -4.99 -20.75
#